data_AF-A0A2H0J0J3-F1
#
_entry.id   AF-A0A2H0J0J3-F1
#
_cell.length_a   1.000
_cell.length_b   1.000
_cell.length_c   1.000
_cell.angle_alpha   90.00
_cell.angle_beta   90.00
_cell.angle_gamma   90.00
#
_symmetry.space_group_name_H-M   'P 1'
#
loop_
_entity.id
_entity.type
_entity.pdbx_description
1 polymer ?
#
loop_
_entity_poly.entity_id
_entity_poly.type
_entity_poly.pdbx_seq_one_letter_code
_entity_poly.pdbx_strand_id
1 'polypeptide(L)' 'MGKSLKTLKNDVTAKPETLPPRANIPGLRKPMFFESVVIDWLESFMPAKPEPAKKRGRPSSVVA' A
#
# COMPACT_ATOMS: atom_id res chain seq x y z
N MET A 1 -15.10 -4.01 8.11
CA MET A 1 -14.36 -4.53 9.28
C MET A 1 -13.19 -3.61 9.57
N GLY A 2 -13.30 -2.72 10.56
CA GLY A 2 -12.18 -1.87 10.98
C GLY A 2 -11.31 -2.60 12.00
N LYS A 3 -10.00 -2.71 11.76
CA LYS A 3 -9.04 -3.27 12.72
C LYS A 3 -9.06 -2.40 13.99
N SER A 4 -9.26 -3.03 15.15
CA SER A 4 -9.43 -2.30 16.41
C SER A 4 -8.10 -1.63 16.84
N LEU A 5 -8.17 -0.43 17.43
CA LEU A 5 -7.00 0.34 17.91
C LEU A 5 -6.08 -0.47 18.86
N LYS A 6 -6.67 -1.41 19.61
CA LYS A 6 -5.91 -2.31 20.51
C LYS A 6 -4.99 -3.25 19.74
N THR A 7 -5.44 -3.78 18.61
CA THR A 7 -4.66 -4.66 17.73
C THR A 7 -3.48 -3.93 17.15
N LEU A 8 -3.68 -2.70 16.65
CA LEU A 8 -2.60 -1.89 16.07
C LEU A 8 -1.50 -1.58 17.10
N LYS A 9 -1.87 -1.19 18.33
CA LYS A 9 -0.88 -0.94 19.40
C LYS A 9 -0.08 -2.20 19.75
N ASN A 10 -0.75 -3.36 19.75
CA ASN A 10 -0.11 -4.63 20.03
C ASN A 10 0.85 -5.02 18.90
N ASP A 11 0.42 -4.89 17.64
CA ASP A 11 1.24 -5.18 16.45
C ASP A 11 2.48 -4.29 16.40
N VAL A 12 2.35 -3.01 16.78
CA VAL A 12 3.48 -2.06 16.89
C VAL A 12 4.58 -2.54 17.85
N THR A 13 4.20 -3.27 18.90
CA THR A 13 5.11 -3.68 19.96
C THR A 13 5.60 -5.11 19.77
N ALA A 14 4.70 -6.01 19.35
CA ALA A 14 4.97 -7.44 19.25
C ALA A 14 5.58 -7.84 17.90
N LYS A 15 5.22 -7.13 16.81
CA LYS A 15 5.62 -7.47 15.43
C LYS A 15 5.78 -6.20 14.58
N PRO A 16 6.72 -5.30 14.93
CA PRO A 16 6.92 -4.06 14.19
C PRO A 16 7.22 -4.28 12.71
N GLU A 17 7.77 -5.44 12.32
CA GLU A 17 8.02 -5.85 10.94
C GLU A 17 6.76 -6.08 10.09
N THR A 18 5.62 -6.31 10.74
CA THR A 18 4.32 -6.50 10.06
C THR A 18 3.58 -5.19 9.81
N LEU A 19 4.23 -4.05 10.07
CA LEU A 19 3.67 -2.72 9.90
C LEU A 19 4.54 -1.87 8.98
N PRO A 20 3.96 -0.82 8.35
CA PRO A 20 4.74 0.07 7.51
C PRO A 20 5.82 0.80 8.33
N PRO A 21 6.91 1.23 7.68
CA PRO A 21 7.96 2.02 8.32
C PRO A 21 7.39 3.28 8.99
N ARG A 22 7.87 3.56 10.21
CA ARG A 22 7.56 4.78 10.94
C ARG A 22 8.76 5.71 10.93
N ALA A 23 8.51 7.00 10.83
CA ALA A 23 9.54 8.01 10.91
C ALA A 23 9.53 8.72 12.26
N ASN A 24 10.73 8.97 12.78
CA ASN A 24 10.95 9.86 13.91
C ASN A 24 11.07 11.28 13.36
N ILE A 25 10.01 12.06 13.52
CA ILE A 25 10.00 13.45 13.11
C ILE A 25 10.56 14.29 14.27
N PRO A 26 11.60 15.11 14.05
CA PRO A 26 12.15 15.98 15.09
C PRO A 26 11.06 16.85 15.72
N GLY A 27 11.03 16.93 17.05
CA GLY A 27 10.02 17.68 17.81
C GLY A 27 8.75 16.90 18.15
N LEU A 28 8.57 15.69 17.62
CA LEU A 28 7.46 14.82 17.98
C LEU A 28 7.90 13.70 18.92
N ARG A 29 7.13 13.47 19.98
CA ARG A 29 7.43 12.44 20.99
C ARG A 29 7.13 11.02 20.51
N LYS A 30 6.44 10.85 19.38
CA LYS A 30 5.97 9.54 18.90
C LYS A 30 6.32 9.38 17.42
N PRO A 31 6.82 8.19 17.02
CA PRO A 31 7.01 7.88 15.61
C PRO A 31 5.67 7.92 14.87
N MET A 32 5.65 8.50 13.68
CA MET A 32 4.46 8.62 12.84
C MET A 32 4.59 7.79 11.57
N PHE A 33 3.44 7.34 11.06
CA PHE A 33 3.35 6.78 9.72
C PHE A 33 3.17 7.92 8.73
N PHE A 34 3.87 7.85 7.60
CA PHE A 34 3.58 8.72 6.46
C PHE A 34 2.53 8.06 5.59
N GLU A 35 1.52 8.82 5.18
CA GLU A 35 0.41 8.32 4.38
C GLU A 35 0.89 7.64 3.08
N SER A 36 1.81 8.27 2.34
CA SER A 36 2.39 7.70 1.12
C SER A 36 3.04 6.34 1.36
N VAL A 37 3.86 6.24 2.42
CA VAL A 37 4.54 4.98 2.78
C VAL A 37 3.54 3.90 3.16
N VAL A 38 2.44 4.25 3.84
CA VAL A 38 1.37 3.30 4.18
C VAL A 38 0.66 2.83 2.91
N ILE A 39 0.40 3.72 1.97
CA ILE A 39 -0.22 3.38 0.68
C ILE A 39 0.68 2.43 -0.10
N ASP A 40 1.95 2.79 -0.31
CA ASP A 40 2.92 1.95 -1.03
C ASP A 40 3.08 0.57 -0.36
N TRP A 41 3.13 0.55 0.97
CA TRP A 41 3.17 -0.69 1.75
C TRP A 41 1.92 -1.53 1.52
N LEU A 42 0.72 -0.95 1.54
CA LEU A 42 -0.53 -1.67 1.26
C LEU A 42 -0.57 -2.19 -0.19
N GLU A 43 -0.10 -1.41 -1.16
CA GLU A 43 0.00 -1.82 -2.56
C GLU A 43 0.92 -3.03 -2.75
N SER A 44 1.97 -3.17 -1.94
CA SER A 44 2.87 -4.33 -1.99
C SER A 44 2.19 -5.67 -1.64
N PHE A 45 1.11 -5.65 -0.85
CA PHE A 45 0.32 -6.83 -0.53
C PHE A 45 -0.87 -7.03 -1.47
N MET A 46 -1.19 -6.04 -2.29
CA MET A 46 -2.21 -6.22 -3.31
C MET A 46 -1.64 -7.18 -4.36
N PRO A 47 -2.36 -8.26 -4.70
CA PRO A 47 -1.98 -9.05 -5.86
C PRO A 47 -1.91 -8.11 -7.05
N ALA A 48 -0.81 -8.18 -7.82
CA ALA A 48 -0.56 -7.32 -8.97
C ALA A 48 -1.86 -7.10 -9.71
N LYS A 49 -2.39 -5.86 -9.67
CA LYS A 49 -3.59 -5.51 -10.42
C LYS A 49 -3.33 -6.03 -11.83
N PRO A 50 -4.19 -6.89 -12.40
CA PRO A 50 -3.97 -7.37 -13.76
C PRO A 50 -3.73 -6.14 -14.62
N GLU A 51 -2.58 -6.08 -15.28
CA GLU A 51 -2.25 -4.93 -16.13
C GLU A 51 -3.48 -4.61 -16.98
N PRO A 52 -3.89 -3.33 -17.11
CA PRO A 52 -4.97 -2.99 -18.01
C PRO A 52 -4.57 -3.56 -19.36
N ALA A 53 -5.30 -4.59 -19.80
CA ALA A 53 -4.96 -5.38 -20.97
C ALA A 53 -4.56 -4.42 -22.09
N LYS A 54 -3.26 -4.44 -22.41
CA LYS A 54 -2.66 -3.64 -23.48
C LYS A 54 -3.59 -3.79 -24.67
N LYS A 55 -4.33 -2.72 -25.03
CA LYS A 55 -5.30 -2.75 -26.12
C LYS A 55 -4.53 -3.16 -27.38
N ARG A 56 -4.54 -4.45 -27.71
CA ARG A 56 -4.07 -4.96 -28.98
C ARG A 56 -4.89 -4.23 -30.03
N GLY A 57 -4.21 -3.38 -30.80
CA GLY A 57 -4.82 -2.62 -31.87
C GLY A 57 -5.66 -3.56 -32.72
N ARG A 58 -6.95 -3.24 -32.85
CA ARG A 58 -7.83 -3.87 -33.83
C ARG A 58 -7.22 -3.55 -35.20
N PRO A 59 -6.79 -4.54 -36.00
CA PRO A 59 -6.40 -4.25 -37.37
C PRO A 59 -7.64 -3.67 -38.06
N SER A 60 -7.52 -2.43 -38.54
CA SER A 60 -8.55 -1.80 -39.36
C SER A 60 -8.56 -2.57 -40.68
N SER A 61 -9.60 -3.39 -40.89
CA SER A 61 -9.83 -4.00 -42.20
C SER A 61 -10.17 -2.88 -43.17
N VAL A 62 -9.17 -2.45 -43.93
CA VAL A 62 -9.39 -1.64 -45.13
C VAL A 62 -10.15 -2.53 -46.11
N VAL A 63 -11.42 -2.18 -46.34
CA VAL A 63 -12.23 -2.75 -47.42
C VAL A 63 -11.66 -2.23 -48.73
N ALA A 64 -11.28 -3.15 -49.62
CA ALA A 64 -10.99 -2.88 -51.02
C ALA A 64 -12.27 -3.04 -51.84
#